data_AF-A0A8J3FUK9-F1
#
_entry.id   AF-A0A8J3FUK9-F1
#
_cell.length_a   1.000
_cell.length_b   1.000
_cell.length_c   1.000
_cell.angle_alpha   90.00
_cell.angle_beta   90.00
_cell.angle_gamma   90.00
#
_symmetry.space_group_name_H-M   'P 1'
#
loop_
_entity.id
_entity.type
_entity.pdbx_description
1 polymer ?
#
loop_
_entity_poly.entity_id
_entity_poly.type
_entity_poly.pdbx_seq_one_letter_code
_entity_poly.pdbx_strand_id
1 'polypeptide(L)'
;MAEHDFRLTTAALDIVWHDRELGTMPYPVDLQSHGRTMAERAALRDAVHADLTADGLLQRGRLEPDLEDLLSVLSKPHLVLDVVGYTDRPLRAVAATDGMSAALVVLDGDVAGISAIRTTGLASAVVGLLPSRPAGDGHAMTVPLAAFSQAIDRDEPFADPDRDERSALVHAGVARRESRELVDLAASRVAGGQFGVSRSEPYRSDRYRCGSVVSWFDTDRGRYLAVPDGTWLSIAPTDSARLAARIDTLLAAAQA
;
A
#
# COMPACT_ATOMS: atom_id res chain seq x y z
N MET A 1 -6.64 5.05 -15.99
CA MET A 1 -7.07 4.77 -14.60
C MET A 1 -7.91 3.51 -14.63
N ALA A 2 -7.84 2.68 -13.58
CA ALA A 2 -8.82 1.62 -13.41
C ALA A 2 -10.23 2.23 -13.35
N GLU A 3 -11.21 1.52 -13.88
CA GLU A 3 -12.61 1.88 -13.68
C GLU A 3 -12.95 1.60 -12.21
N HIS A 4 -13.51 2.61 -11.55
CA HIS A 4 -13.90 2.53 -10.14
C HIS A 4 -15.40 2.71 -10.07
N ASP A 5 -16.06 1.97 -9.18
CA ASP A 5 -17.52 2.00 -9.04
C ASP A 5 -17.96 3.38 -8.53
N PHE A 6 -17.17 3.95 -7.62
CA PHE A 6 -17.37 5.29 -7.08
C PHE A 6 -16.09 6.11 -7.13
N ARG A 7 -16.27 7.42 -7.27
CA ARG A 7 -15.18 8.41 -7.16
C ARG A 7 -15.62 9.52 -6.22
N LEU A 8 -14.81 9.75 -5.21
CA LEU A 8 -14.99 10.83 -4.24
C LEU A 8 -13.73 11.67 -4.23
N THR A 9 -13.86 12.97 -3.98
CA THR A 9 -12.68 13.73 -3.56
C THR A 9 -12.24 13.24 -2.18
N THR A 10 -10.96 13.41 -1.84
CA THR A 10 -10.45 13.09 -0.50
C THR A 10 -11.21 13.88 0.57
N ALA A 11 -11.51 15.15 0.31
CA ALA A 11 -12.35 15.96 1.19
C ALA A 11 -13.76 15.35 1.37
N ALA A 12 -14.40 14.88 0.29
CA ALA A 12 -15.70 14.24 0.37
C ALA A 12 -15.64 12.93 1.17
N LEU A 13 -14.60 12.12 0.96
CA LEU A 13 -14.38 10.89 1.72
C LEU A 13 -14.16 11.18 3.23
N ASP A 14 -13.39 12.19 3.60
CA ASP A 14 -13.20 12.61 5.01
C ASP A 14 -14.53 13.01 5.66
N ILE A 15 -15.31 13.87 5.00
CA ILE A 15 -16.61 14.32 5.50
C ILE A 15 -17.58 13.15 5.65
N VAL A 16 -17.69 12.30 4.63
CA VAL A 16 -18.55 11.12 4.66
C VAL A 16 -18.14 10.18 5.79
N TRP A 17 -16.84 9.92 5.94
CA TRP A 17 -16.32 9.04 6.97
C TRP A 17 -16.62 9.53 8.38
N HIS A 18 -16.46 10.84 8.61
CA HIS A 18 -16.77 11.49 9.87
C HIS A 18 -18.27 11.50 10.15
N ASP A 19 -19.09 11.88 9.18
CA ASP A 19 -20.55 12.00 9.30
C ASP A 19 -21.24 10.65 9.59
N ARG A 20 -20.62 9.56 9.15
CA ARG A 20 -21.10 8.19 9.34
C ARG A 20 -20.48 7.51 10.57
N GLU A 21 -19.65 8.22 11.33
CA GLU A 21 -18.98 7.72 12.53
C GLU A 21 -18.23 6.40 12.28
N LEU A 22 -17.55 6.29 11.13
CA LEU A 22 -16.90 5.05 10.68
C LEU A 22 -15.58 4.72 11.42
N GLY A 23 -15.30 5.43 12.51
CA GLY A 23 -14.10 5.23 13.32
C GLY A 23 -12.82 5.62 12.59
N THR A 24 -11.74 4.87 12.81
CA THR A 24 -10.42 5.18 12.25
C THR A 24 -10.30 4.73 10.80
N MET A 25 -9.91 5.66 9.92
CA MET A 25 -9.71 5.38 8.50
C MET A 25 -8.52 4.43 8.27
N PRO A 26 -8.60 3.48 7.31
CA PRO A 26 -7.50 2.60 7.00
C PRO A 26 -6.25 3.33 6.48
N TYR A 27 -5.08 3.05 7.04
CA TYR A 27 -3.80 3.38 6.40
C TYR A 27 -3.71 2.66 5.03
N PRO A 28 -3.20 3.30 3.95
CA PRO A 28 -2.56 4.62 3.89
C PRO A 28 -3.51 5.76 3.50
N VAL A 29 -4.82 5.54 3.63
CA VAL A 29 -5.86 6.50 3.27
C VAL A 29 -6.02 7.56 4.36
N ASP A 30 -5.03 7.79 5.23
CA ASP A 30 -5.13 8.83 6.26
C ASP A 30 -5.12 10.22 5.59
N LEU A 31 -6.32 10.79 5.43
CA LEU A 31 -6.53 12.07 4.75
C LEU A 31 -6.22 13.19 5.75
N GLN A 32 -5.39 14.14 5.35
CA GLN A 32 -5.19 15.34 6.15
C GLN A 32 -6.54 16.03 6.30
N SER A 33 -7.04 16.16 7.55
CA SER A 33 -8.33 16.83 7.78
C SER A 33 -8.31 18.22 7.18
N HIS A 34 -9.18 18.44 6.20
CA HIS A 34 -9.35 19.74 5.56
C HIS A 34 -10.23 20.62 6.47
N GLY A 35 -9.76 21.83 6.76
CA GLY A 35 -10.43 22.84 7.59
C GLY A 35 -9.59 23.25 8.79
N ARG A 36 -8.98 24.44 8.74
CA ARG A 36 -8.20 25.00 9.84
C ARG A 36 -9.10 25.57 10.94
N THR A 37 -10.39 25.74 10.64
CA THR A 37 -11.42 26.24 11.57
C THR A 37 -12.74 25.46 11.47
N MET A 38 -13.55 25.51 12.53
CA MET A 38 -14.89 24.91 12.56
C MET A 38 -15.83 25.47 11.49
N ALA A 39 -15.73 26.77 11.17
CA ALA A 39 -16.54 27.42 10.16
C ALA A 39 -16.18 26.95 8.74
N GLU A 40 -14.88 26.82 8.43
CA GLU A 40 -14.41 26.26 7.16
C GLU A 40 -14.86 24.80 7.00
N ARG A 41 -14.82 24.00 8.08
CA ARG A 41 -15.29 22.61 8.04
C ARG A 41 -16.79 22.51 7.80
N ALA A 42 -17.60 23.39 8.40
CA ALA A 42 -19.05 23.44 8.15
C ALA A 42 -19.37 23.81 6.70
N ALA A 43 -18.73 24.85 6.16
CA ALA A 43 -18.92 25.24 4.76
C ALA A 43 -18.46 24.15 3.78
N LEU A 44 -17.33 23.48 4.07
CA LEU A 44 -16.85 22.34 3.29
C LEU A 44 -17.83 21.17 3.33
N ARG A 45 -18.39 20.88 4.51
CA ARG A 45 -19.40 19.82 4.67
C ARG A 45 -20.65 20.10 3.83
N ASP A 46 -21.18 21.32 3.88
CA ASP A 46 -22.35 21.71 3.09
C ASP A 46 -22.08 21.60 1.58
N ALA A 47 -20.90 22.04 1.12
CA ALA A 47 -20.48 21.89 -0.28
C ALA A 47 -20.38 20.42 -0.70
N VAL A 48 -19.71 19.59 0.10
CA VAL A 48 -19.59 18.15 -0.16
C VAL A 48 -20.97 17.48 -0.24
N HIS A 49 -21.89 17.80 0.69
CA HIS A 49 -23.23 17.23 0.67
C HIS A 49 -24.01 17.64 -0.58
N ALA A 50 -23.88 18.90 -1.00
CA ALA A 50 -24.50 19.38 -2.24
C ALA A 50 -23.96 18.63 -3.48
N ASP A 51 -22.64 18.45 -3.56
CA ASP A 51 -22.00 17.72 -4.67
C ASP A 51 -22.44 16.25 -4.69
N LEU A 52 -22.41 15.57 -3.53
CA LEU A 52 -22.88 14.18 -3.42
C LEU A 52 -24.36 14.03 -3.78
N THR A 53 -25.20 15.00 -3.44
CA THR A 53 -26.61 14.99 -3.86
C THR A 53 -26.77 15.24 -5.35
N ALA A 54 -25.97 16.13 -5.94
CA ALA A 54 -25.98 16.37 -7.39
C ALA A 54 -25.55 15.13 -8.18
N ASP A 55 -24.57 14.39 -7.65
CA ASP A 55 -24.07 13.12 -8.23
C ASP A 55 -24.97 11.92 -7.92
N GLY A 56 -26.05 12.12 -7.15
CA GLY A 56 -26.99 11.06 -6.76
C GLY A 56 -26.48 10.12 -5.66
N LEU A 57 -25.29 10.39 -5.12
CA LEU A 57 -24.63 9.61 -4.07
C LEU A 57 -25.18 9.90 -2.67
N LEU A 58 -25.95 10.97 -2.48
CA LEU A 58 -26.60 11.31 -1.21
C LEU A 58 -28.04 11.77 -1.44
N GLN A 59 -29.00 11.06 -0.85
CA GLN A 59 -30.42 11.39 -0.93
C GLN A 59 -31.07 11.39 0.45
N ARG A 60 -31.67 12.52 0.84
CA ARG A 60 -32.36 12.67 2.14
C ARG A 60 -31.49 12.23 3.33
N GLY A 61 -30.19 12.55 3.28
CA GLY A 61 -29.22 12.18 4.30
C GLY A 61 -28.80 10.70 4.30
N ARG A 62 -29.18 9.91 3.30
CA ARG A 62 -28.71 8.52 3.10
C ARG A 62 -27.75 8.47 1.92
N LEU A 63 -26.62 7.79 2.11
CA LEU A 63 -25.71 7.54 1.00
C LEU A 63 -26.32 6.53 0.03
N GLU A 64 -25.79 6.51 -1.17
CA GLU A 64 -26.03 5.44 -2.12
C GLU A 64 -25.69 4.08 -1.45
N PRO A 65 -26.60 3.09 -1.48
CA PRO A 65 -26.45 1.86 -0.71
C PRO A 65 -25.15 1.08 -0.98
N ASP A 66 -24.73 0.93 -2.23
CA ASP A 66 -23.53 0.17 -2.57
C ASP A 66 -22.27 0.90 -2.06
N LEU A 67 -22.24 2.23 -2.12
CA LEU A 67 -21.18 3.03 -1.51
C LEU A 67 -21.17 2.90 0.02
N GLU A 68 -22.34 2.96 0.67
CA GLU A 68 -22.46 2.80 2.12
C GLU A 68 -21.95 1.43 2.59
N ASP A 69 -22.26 0.37 1.84
CA ASP A 69 -21.79 -0.99 2.10
C ASP A 69 -20.25 -1.12 1.97
N LEU A 70 -19.66 -0.53 0.92
CA LEU A 70 -18.21 -0.54 0.73
C LEU A 70 -17.47 0.22 1.85
N LEU A 71 -18.00 1.36 2.28
CA LEU A 71 -17.45 2.13 3.40
C LEU A 71 -17.57 1.37 4.73
N SER A 72 -18.66 0.63 4.93
CA SER A 72 -18.85 -0.22 6.10
C SER A 72 -17.77 -1.31 6.18
N VAL A 73 -17.44 -1.97 5.06
CA VAL A 73 -16.35 -2.96 4.98
C VAL A 73 -15.01 -2.34 5.37
N LEU A 74 -14.71 -1.14 4.88
CA LEU A 74 -13.45 -0.42 5.16
C LEU A 74 -13.35 0.07 6.61
N SER A 75 -14.48 0.33 7.25
CA SER A 75 -14.58 0.77 8.64
C SER A 75 -14.24 -0.35 9.62
N LYS A 76 -14.77 -1.56 9.38
CA LYS A 76 -14.61 -2.71 10.28
C LYS A 76 -14.07 -3.96 9.56
N PRO A 77 -12.89 -3.87 8.91
CA PRO A 77 -12.35 -4.99 8.16
C PRO A 77 -11.74 -6.03 9.09
N HIS A 78 -11.91 -7.31 8.77
CA HIS A 78 -11.17 -8.41 9.39
C HIS A 78 -9.72 -8.44 8.91
N LEU A 79 -9.51 -8.21 7.61
CA LEU A 79 -8.19 -8.14 6.99
C LEU A 79 -8.07 -6.91 6.11
N VAL A 80 -6.85 -6.38 6.10
CA VAL A 80 -6.46 -5.21 5.33
C VAL A 80 -5.16 -5.52 4.61
N LEU A 81 -5.12 -5.26 3.32
CA LEU A 81 -3.93 -5.25 2.48
C LEU A 81 -3.70 -3.82 2.00
N ASP A 82 -2.67 -3.16 2.50
CA ASP A 82 -2.24 -1.85 2.03
C ASP A 82 -1.06 -1.95 1.07
N VAL A 83 -1.00 -1.00 0.14
CA VAL A 83 0.18 -0.72 -0.67
C VAL A 83 0.52 0.76 -0.61
N VAL A 84 1.80 1.04 -0.37
CA VAL A 84 2.38 2.38 -0.51
C VAL A 84 3.63 2.28 -1.36
N GLY A 85 3.76 3.18 -2.34
CA GLY A 85 4.93 3.20 -3.17
C GLY A 85 4.93 4.35 -4.16
N TYR A 86 5.84 4.25 -5.10
CA TYR A 86 5.98 5.18 -6.20
C TYR A 86 6.26 4.40 -7.47
N THR A 87 5.45 4.64 -8.50
CA THR A 87 5.65 4.15 -9.87
C THR A 87 5.98 5.33 -10.78
N ASP A 88 5.17 5.59 -11.80
CA ASP A 88 5.03 6.87 -12.49
C ASP A 88 4.37 7.96 -11.61
N ARG A 89 3.56 7.54 -10.64
CA ARG A 89 2.85 8.40 -9.69
C ARG A 89 2.88 7.80 -8.28
N PRO A 90 2.56 8.58 -7.24
CA PRO A 90 2.35 8.02 -5.90
C PRO A 90 1.30 6.92 -5.96
N LEU A 91 1.62 5.76 -5.40
CA LEU A 91 0.71 4.64 -5.27
C LEU A 91 0.32 4.53 -3.80
N ARG A 92 -0.97 4.72 -3.52
CA ARG A 92 -1.55 4.51 -2.20
C ARG A 92 -2.89 3.82 -2.39
N ALA A 93 -3.00 2.60 -1.90
CA ALA A 93 -4.26 1.87 -1.95
C ALA A 93 -4.41 0.95 -0.76
N VAL A 94 -5.66 0.62 -0.46
CA VAL A 94 -6.03 -0.35 0.55
C VAL A 94 -7.15 -1.23 0.03
N ALA A 95 -6.94 -2.53 0.11
CA ALA A 95 -7.99 -3.54 -0.07
C ALA A 95 -8.34 -4.12 1.29
N ALA A 96 -9.63 -4.23 1.60
CA ALA A 96 -10.09 -4.70 2.89
C ALA A 96 -11.27 -5.66 2.73
N THR A 97 -11.44 -6.57 3.70
CA THR A 97 -12.52 -7.54 3.73
C THR A 97 -13.01 -7.78 5.14
N ASP A 98 -14.32 -7.93 5.31
CA ASP A 98 -14.98 -8.41 6.53
C ASP A 98 -15.27 -9.93 6.47
N GLY A 99 -14.77 -10.61 5.44
CA GLY A 99 -14.99 -12.04 5.17
C GLY A 99 -16.20 -12.34 4.28
N MET A 100 -17.17 -11.43 4.20
CA MET A 100 -18.35 -11.57 3.34
C MET A 100 -18.26 -10.69 2.10
N SER A 101 -17.77 -9.47 2.28
CA SER A 101 -17.63 -8.43 1.27
C SER A 101 -16.19 -7.88 1.29
N ALA A 102 -15.76 -7.33 0.16
CA ALA A 102 -14.45 -6.71 0.07
C ALA A 102 -14.48 -5.44 -0.79
N ALA A 103 -13.69 -4.46 -0.36
CA ALA A 103 -13.60 -3.14 -0.98
C ALA A 103 -12.14 -2.79 -1.25
N LEU A 104 -11.91 -2.06 -2.34
CA LEU A 104 -10.63 -1.45 -2.69
C LEU A 104 -10.81 0.06 -2.72
N VAL A 105 -9.90 0.77 -2.05
CA VAL A 105 -9.74 2.23 -2.20
C VAL A 105 -8.37 2.51 -2.80
N VAL A 106 -8.35 3.33 -3.85
CA VAL A 106 -7.13 3.83 -4.48
C VAL A 106 -7.12 5.35 -4.38
N LEU A 107 -6.05 5.92 -3.83
CA LEU A 107 -5.84 7.35 -3.82
C LEU A 107 -4.97 7.76 -5.01
N ASP A 108 -5.50 8.70 -5.80
CA ASP A 108 -4.80 9.34 -6.91
C ASP A 108 -4.98 10.86 -6.80
N GLY A 109 -3.95 11.54 -6.29
CA GLY A 109 -4.02 12.97 -5.96
C GLY A 109 -5.06 13.27 -4.87
N ASP A 110 -6.05 14.09 -5.22
CA ASP A 110 -7.19 14.48 -4.38
C ASP A 110 -8.46 13.65 -4.64
N VAL A 111 -8.34 12.54 -5.38
CA VAL A 111 -9.46 11.64 -5.70
C VAL A 111 -9.23 10.27 -5.08
N ALA A 112 -10.27 9.75 -4.43
CA ALA A 112 -10.39 8.38 -3.96
C ALA A 112 -11.32 7.59 -4.89
N GLY A 113 -10.77 6.60 -5.58
CA GLY A 113 -11.54 5.59 -6.31
C GLY A 113 -11.91 4.44 -5.39
N ILE A 114 -13.18 4.07 -5.33
CA ILE A 114 -13.69 3.00 -4.47
C ILE A 114 -14.36 1.95 -5.36
N SER A 115 -14.03 0.68 -5.14
CA SER A 115 -14.55 -0.44 -5.92
C SER A 115 -14.88 -1.63 -5.04
N ALA A 116 -15.95 -2.34 -5.37
CA ALA A 116 -16.18 -3.69 -4.90
C ALA A 116 -15.13 -4.64 -5.51
N ILE A 117 -14.60 -5.55 -4.69
CA ILE A 117 -13.69 -6.60 -5.13
C ILE A 117 -14.12 -7.95 -4.57
N ARG A 118 -13.54 -9.03 -5.10
CA ARG A 118 -13.77 -10.37 -4.53
C ARG A 118 -13.05 -10.51 -3.19
N THR A 119 -13.69 -11.14 -2.21
CA THR A 119 -13.09 -11.45 -0.90
C THR A 119 -11.83 -12.30 -0.99
N THR A 120 -11.71 -13.12 -2.03
CA THR A 120 -10.50 -13.93 -2.34
C THR A 120 -9.54 -13.23 -3.30
N GLY A 121 -9.83 -11.99 -3.70
CA GLY A 121 -9.12 -11.24 -4.74
C GLY A 121 -8.35 -10.04 -4.24
N LEU A 122 -8.07 -9.92 -2.93
CA LEU A 122 -7.34 -8.77 -2.38
C LEU A 122 -5.96 -8.62 -3.01
N ALA A 123 -5.16 -9.69 -3.05
CA ALA A 123 -3.81 -9.64 -3.60
C ALA A 123 -3.81 -9.26 -5.09
N SER A 124 -4.66 -9.90 -5.88
CA SER A 124 -4.74 -9.63 -7.32
C SER A 124 -5.26 -8.21 -7.62
N ALA A 125 -6.23 -7.71 -6.84
CA ALA A 125 -6.74 -6.36 -6.98
C ALA A 125 -5.65 -5.30 -6.72
N VAL A 126 -4.90 -5.44 -5.62
CA VAL A 126 -3.86 -4.46 -5.26
C VAL A 126 -2.63 -4.58 -6.18
N VAL A 127 -2.19 -5.80 -6.51
CA VAL A 127 -1.08 -6.01 -7.46
C VAL A 127 -1.43 -5.54 -8.88
N GLY A 128 -2.71 -5.64 -9.26
CA GLY A 128 -3.21 -5.13 -10.55
C GLY A 128 -3.10 -3.61 -10.72
N LEU A 129 -2.88 -2.86 -9.63
CA LEU A 129 -2.60 -1.43 -9.68
C LEU A 129 -1.18 -1.13 -10.16
N LEU A 130 -0.26 -2.09 -10.05
CA LEU A 130 1.11 -1.92 -10.51
C LEU A 130 1.20 -1.99 -12.03
N PRO A 131 2.10 -1.21 -12.66
CA PRO A 131 2.42 -1.38 -14.07
C PRO A 131 2.82 -2.83 -14.37
N SER A 132 2.36 -3.35 -15.50
CA SER A 132 2.77 -4.69 -15.95
C SER A 132 4.26 -4.67 -16.29
N ARG A 133 5.04 -5.49 -15.58
CA ARG A 133 6.47 -5.65 -15.76
C ARG A 133 6.82 -7.14 -15.68
N PRO A 134 7.74 -7.63 -16.52
CA PRO A 134 8.25 -8.99 -16.37
C PRO A 134 9.09 -9.10 -15.08
N ALA A 135 9.31 -10.33 -14.64
CA ALA A 135 10.36 -10.60 -13.66
C ALA A 135 11.70 -10.11 -14.19
N GLY A 136 12.50 -9.51 -13.30
CA GLY A 136 13.87 -9.16 -13.62
C GLY A 136 14.73 -10.37 -13.99
N ASP A 137 15.96 -10.11 -14.37
CA ASP A 137 16.98 -11.15 -14.55
C ASP A 137 17.77 -11.38 -13.25
N GLY A 138 18.65 -12.37 -13.27
CA GLY A 138 19.42 -12.77 -12.10
C GLY A 138 18.78 -13.93 -11.33
N HIS A 139 19.26 -14.14 -10.11
CA HIS A 139 18.85 -15.26 -9.27
C HIS A 139 18.35 -14.74 -7.93
N ALA A 140 17.57 -15.56 -7.21
CA ALA A 140 17.25 -15.24 -5.83
C ALA A 140 18.53 -15.19 -4.99
N MET A 141 18.64 -14.18 -4.14
CA MET A 141 19.76 -13.97 -3.25
C MET A 141 19.28 -13.58 -1.86
N THR A 142 20.05 -13.96 -0.84
CA THR A 142 19.74 -13.68 0.56
C THR A 142 20.93 -12.99 1.19
N VAL A 143 20.70 -11.81 1.77
CA VAL A 143 21.75 -10.99 2.36
C VAL A 143 21.39 -10.57 3.78
N PRO A 144 22.37 -10.28 4.66
CA PRO A 144 22.06 -9.78 5.99
C PRO A 144 21.28 -8.46 5.89
N LEU A 145 20.13 -8.38 6.54
CA LEU A 145 19.25 -7.21 6.48
C LEU A 145 19.97 -5.95 6.97
N ALA A 146 20.75 -6.07 8.06
CA ALA A 146 21.54 -4.96 8.60
C ALA A 146 22.60 -4.44 7.61
N ALA A 147 23.22 -5.33 6.83
CA ALA A 147 24.19 -4.96 5.81
C ALA A 147 23.52 -4.20 4.65
N PHE A 148 22.34 -4.69 4.22
CA PHE A 148 21.54 -4.03 3.21
C PHE A 148 21.08 -2.64 3.67
N SER A 149 20.47 -2.52 4.86
CA SER A 149 20.01 -1.24 5.41
C SER A 149 21.13 -0.20 5.46
N GLN A 150 22.31 -0.57 5.94
CA GLN A 150 23.47 0.35 6.00
C GLN A 150 23.99 0.78 4.62
N ALA A 151 23.73 0.01 3.57
CA ALA A 151 24.14 0.35 2.21
C ALA A 151 23.14 1.25 1.49
N ILE A 152 21.85 1.21 1.87
CA ILE A 152 20.78 2.01 1.26
C ILE A 152 20.49 3.31 2.03
N ASP A 153 20.92 3.43 3.28
CA ASP A 153 20.72 4.62 4.10
C ASP A 153 21.67 5.75 3.66
N ARG A 154 21.24 6.52 2.66
CA ARG A 154 21.98 7.66 2.10
C ARG A 154 21.74 8.97 2.85
N ASP A 155 20.78 8.99 3.77
CA ASP A 155 20.34 10.18 4.50
C ASP A 155 21.03 10.35 5.87
N GLU A 156 22.03 9.52 6.21
CA GLU A 156 22.86 9.82 7.38
C GLU A 156 23.69 11.11 7.14
N PRO A 157 23.60 12.12 8.03
CA PRO A 157 24.35 13.38 7.91
C PRO A 157 25.88 13.23 7.89
N PHE A 158 26.38 12.02 8.14
CA PHE A 158 27.79 11.63 8.16
C PHE A 158 28.10 10.45 7.24
N ALA A 159 27.20 10.08 6.31
CA ALA A 159 27.52 9.12 5.28
C ALA A 159 28.67 9.67 4.43
N ASP A 160 29.82 8.98 4.46
CA ASP A 160 30.96 9.31 3.61
C ASP A 160 30.54 9.18 2.13
N PRO A 161 30.53 10.28 1.35
CA PRO A 161 30.12 10.24 -0.06
C PRO A 161 31.06 9.39 -0.93
N ASP A 162 32.26 9.06 -0.43
CA ASP A 162 33.23 8.16 -1.08
C ASP A 162 33.16 6.72 -0.54
N ARG A 163 32.20 6.40 0.35
CA ARG A 163 32.03 5.04 0.87
C ARG A 163 31.62 4.10 -0.26
N ASP A 164 32.52 3.21 -0.65
CA ASP A 164 32.22 2.13 -1.58
C ASP A 164 31.16 1.19 -0.96
N GLU A 165 29.89 1.38 -1.33
CA GLU A 165 28.73 0.57 -0.91
C GLU A 165 29.04 -0.93 -1.06
N ARG A 166 29.76 -1.31 -2.12
CA ARG A 166 30.17 -2.70 -2.36
C ARG A 166 31.15 -3.19 -1.30
N SER A 167 32.13 -2.37 -0.93
CA SER A 167 33.12 -2.68 0.10
C SER A 167 32.45 -2.83 1.47
N ALA A 168 31.49 -1.95 1.80
CA ALA A 168 30.70 -2.04 3.03
C ALA A 168 29.90 -3.36 3.11
N LEU A 169 29.21 -3.74 2.02
CA LEU A 169 28.47 -5.01 1.94
C LEU A 169 29.40 -6.22 2.10
N VAL A 170 30.58 -6.20 1.45
CA VAL A 170 31.57 -7.29 1.56
C VAL A 170 32.12 -7.38 2.99
N HIS A 171 32.41 -6.25 3.63
CA HIS A 171 32.86 -6.21 5.02
C HIS A 171 31.80 -6.74 5.98
N ALA A 172 30.51 -6.53 5.66
CA ALA A 172 29.38 -7.08 6.41
C ALA A 172 29.07 -8.56 6.07
N GLY A 173 29.91 -9.23 5.28
CA GLY A 173 29.83 -10.67 5.00
C GLY A 173 29.03 -11.04 3.75
N VAL A 174 28.61 -10.09 2.92
CA VAL A 174 27.94 -10.36 1.63
C VAL A 174 28.96 -10.83 0.58
N ALA A 175 28.63 -11.84 -0.21
CA ALA A 175 29.55 -12.31 -1.26
C ALA A 175 29.80 -11.20 -2.29
N ARG A 176 31.03 -11.13 -2.84
CA ARG A 176 31.41 -10.08 -3.82
C ARG A 176 30.50 -10.00 -5.05
N ARG A 177 29.93 -11.13 -5.46
CA ARG A 177 28.98 -11.20 -6.57
C ARG A 177 27.65 -10.56 -6.18
N GLU A 178 27.10 -10.97 -5.04
CA GLU A 178 25.85 -10.46 -4.47
C GLU A 178 25.95 -8.97 -4.15
N SER A 179 27.08 -8.50 -3.63
CA SER A 179 27.26 -7.07 -3.34
C SER A 179 27.29 -6.22 -4.61
N ARG A 180 27.88 -6.73 -5.70
CA ARG A 180 27.79 -6.06 -7.01
C ARG A 180 26.36 -6.02 -7.53
N GLU A 181 25.67 -7.16 -7.49
CA GLU A 181 24.28 -7.28 -7.95
C GLU A 181 23.35 -6.35 -7.17
N LEU A 182 23.50 -6.24 -5.85
CA LEU A 182 22.75 -5.31 -5.02
C LEU A 182 22.96 -3.84 -5.40
N VAL A 183 24.21 -3.42 -5.55
CA VAL A 183 24.54 -2.03 -5.90
C VAL A 183 23.98 -1.70 -7.28
N ASP A 184 24.09 -2.62 -8.24
CA ASP A 184 23.55 -2.45 -9.58
C ASP A 184 21.99 -2.36 -9.56
N LEU A 185 21.32 -3.19 -8.75
CA LEU A 185 19.86 -3.14 -8.57
C LEU A 185 19.40 -1.85 -7.88
N ALA A 186 20.13 -1.39 -6.86
CA ALA A 186 19.82 -0.15 -6.16
C ALA A 186 20.00 1.07 -7.09
N ALA A 187 21.05 1.10 -7.90
CA ALA A 187 21.33 2.19 -8.84
C ALA A 187 20.35 2.24 -10.02
N SER A 188 19.76 1.10 -10.41
CA SER A 188 18.82 0.99 -11.55
C SER A 188 17.34 1.08 -11.15
N ARG A 189 17.04 1.34 -9.87
CA ARG A 189 15.66 1.40 -9.36
C ARG A 189 14.90 2.58 -9.97
N VAL A 190 13.76 2.28 -10.60
CA VAL A 190 12.86 3.28 -11.21
C VAL A 190 11.51 3.40 -10.48
N ALA A 191 11.10 2.36 -9.76
CA ALA A 191 9.87 2.35 -8.98
C ALA A 191 10.03 1.44 -7.77
N GLY A 192 9.14 1.57 -6.79
CA GLY A 192 9.03 0.59 -5.73
C GLY A 192 8.08 1.00 -4.64
N GLY A 193 7.78 0.05 -3.77
CA GLY A 193 6.84 0.21 -2.70
C GLY A 193 6.80 -1.00 -1.79
N GLN A 194 5.80 -0.99 -0.93
CA GLN A 194 5.64 -1.94 0.15
C GLN A 194 4.18 -2.35 0.24
N PHE A 195 3.97 -3.64 0.42
CA PHE A 195 2.70 -4.23 0.78
C PHE A 195 2.71 -4.61 2.25
N GLY A 196 1.64 -4.25 2.94
CA GLY A 196 1.42 -4.60 4.32
C GLY A 196 0.13 -5.39 4.46
N VAL A 197 0.15 -6.44 5.29
CA VAL A 197 -1.06 -7.13 5.72
C VAL A 197 -1.31 -6.75 7.17
N SER A 198 -2.53 -6.35 7.49
CA SER A 198 -2.96 -6.06 8.85
C SER A 198 -4.26 -6.78 9.16
N ARG A 199 -4.42 -7.21 10.40
CA ARG A 199 -5.65 -7.80 10.93
C ARG A 199 -6.26 -6.86 11.96
N SER A 200 -7.59 -6.74 11.93
CA SER A 200 -8.32 -6.07 13.00
C SER A 200 -9.00 -7.10 13.89
N GLU A 201 -8.99 -6.86 15.20
CA GLU A 201 -9.76 -7.68 16.13
C GLU A 201 -11.16 -7.05 16.35
N PRO A 202 -12.24 -7.85 16.40
CA PRO A 202 -13.61 -7.33 16.52
C PRO A 202 -13.88 -6.41 17.72
N TYR A 203 -13.00 -6.43 18.73
CA TYR A 203 -13.17 -5.71 20.00
C TYR A 203 -12.03 -4.74 20.31
N ARG A 204 -11.07 -4.55 19.39
CA ARG A 204 -10.00 -3.55 19.54
C ARG A 204 -9.98 -2.65 18.33
N SER A 205 -9.83 -1.36 18.59
CA SER A 205 -9.58 -0.35 17.56
C SER A 205 -8.21 -0.51 16.89
N ASP A 206 -7.31 -1.27 17.52
CA ASP A 206 -5.95 -1.45 17.04
C ASP A 206 -5.87 -2.53 15.96
N ARG A 207 -5.19 -2.17 14.87
CA ARG A 207 -4.87 -3.07 13.76
C ARG A 207 -3.45 -3.57 13.96
N TYR A 208 -3.27 -4.88 13.86
CA TYR A 208 -1.96 -5.50 14.02
C TYR A 208 -1.38 -5.82 12.66
N ARG A 209 -0.18 -5.30 12.39
CA ARG A 209 0.58 -5.69 11.21
C ARG A 209 0.95 -7.16 11.34
N CYS A 210 0.54 -7.96 10.36
CA CYS A 210 0.78 -9.40 10.32
C CYS A 210 2.07 -9.69 9.54
N GLY A 211 3.07 -10.22 10.23
CA GLY A 211 4.32 -10.64 9.62
C GLY A 211 5.14 -9.49 9.01
N SER A 212 6.06 -9.87 8.13
CA SER A 212 6.94 -8.96 7.42
C SER A 212 6.25 -8.23 6.27
N VAL A 213 6.59 -6.96 6.09
CA VAL A 213 6.21 -6.17 4.91
C VAL A 213 6.87 -6.77 3.65
N VAL A 214 6.12 -6.86 2.57
CA VAL A 214 6.62 -7.33 1.28
C VAL A 214 6.98 -6.12 0.44
N SER A 215 8.27 -5.92 0.18
CA SER A 215 8.74 -4.81 -0.65
C SER A 215 8.84 -5.25 -2.11
N TRP A 216 8.48 -4.37 -3.02
CA TRP A 216 8.69 -4.57 -4.46
C TRP A 216 9.44 -3.37 -5.01
N PHE A 217 10.22 -3.61 -6.07
CA PHE A 217 10.86 -2.54 -6.81
C PHE A 217 11.04 -2.95 -8.26
N ASP A 218 10.96 -1.96 -9.15
CA ASP A 218 11.22 -2.16 -10.57
C ASP A 218 12.56 -1.51 -10.92
N THR A 219 13.31 -2.19 -11.78
CA THR A 219 14.49 -1.65 -12.44
C THR A 219 14.24 -1.57 -13.96
N ASP A 220 15.23 -1.09 -14.71
CA ASP A 220 15.23 -1.19 -16.18
C ASP A 220 15.24 -2.65 -16.69
N ARG A 221 15.65 -3.61 -15.85
CA ARG A 221 15.71 -5.05 -16.18
C ARG A 221 14.45 -5.83 -15.83
N GLY A 222 13.59 -5.29 -14.97
CA GLY A 222 12.32 -5.91 -14.58
C GLY A 222 11.99 -5.73 -13.10
N ARG A 223 11.01 -6.49 -12.62
CA ARG A 223 10.50 -6.40 -11.25
C ARG A 223 11.19 -7.40 -10.32
N TYR A 224 11.45 -6.95 -9.11
CA TYR A 224 12.02 -7.72 -8.01
C TYR A 224 11.16 -7.59 -6.75
N LEU A 225 11.22 -8.64 -5.96
CA LEU A 225 10.60 -8.77 -4.65
C LEU A 225 11.70 -8.77 -3.59
N ALA A 226 11.49 -8.06 -2.50
CA ALA A 226 12.34 -8.12 -1.31
C ALA A 226 11.50 -8.41 -0.07
N VAL A 227 11.84 -9.48 0.65
CA VAL A 227 11.11 -9.92 1.84
C VAL A 227 12.08 -10.12 3.00
N PRO A 228 11.91 -9.42 4.12
CA PRO A 228 12.70 -9.66 5.31
C PRO A 228 12.22 -10.91 6.04
N ASP A 229 13.16 -11.73 6.49
CA ASP A 229 12.95 -12.93 7.29
C ASP A 229 13.98 -12.94 8.44
N GLY A 230 13.53 -12.53 9.62
CA GLY A 230 14.40 -12.30 10.77
C GLY A 230 15.52 -11.31 10.47
N THR A 231 16.78 -11.76 10.51
CA THR A 231 17.96 -10.93 10.23
C THR A 231 18.40 -10.96 8.76
N TRP A 232 17.65 -11.64 7.90
CA TRP A 232 17.98 -11.82 6.49
C TRP A 232 16.97 -11.09 5.59
N LEU A 233 17.45 -10.64 4.44
CA LEU A 233 16.64 -10.08 3.37
C LEU A 233 16.77 -10.98 2.15
N SER A 234 15.65 -11.55 1.70
CA SER A 234 15.62 -12.32 0.45
C SER A 234 15.13 -11.43 -0.68
N ILE A 235 15.90 -11.38 -1.76
CA ILE A 235 15.59 -10.63 -2.97
C ILE A 235 15.47 -11.63 -4.12
N ALA A 236 14.39 -11.56 -4.90
CA ALA A 236 14.17 -12.45 -6.02
C ALA A 236 13.46 -11.74 -7.18
N PRO A 237 13.78 -12.07 -8.43
CA PRO A 237 12.98 -11.63 -9.57
C PRO A 237 11.53 -12.10 -9.46
N THR A 238 10.57 -11.21 -9.69
CA THR A 238 9.14 -11.54 -9.58
C THR A 238 8.33 -10.89 -10.69
N ASP A 239 7.32 -11.59 -11.18
CA ASP A 239 6.24 -11.00 -11.98
C ASP A 239 5.02 -10.71 -11.07
N SER A 240 3.98 -10.11 -11.65
CA SER A 240 2.74 -9.80 -10.93
C SER A 240 2.03 -11.04 -10.37
N ALA A 241 2.09 -12.19 -11.07
CA ALA A 241 1.42 -13.41 -10.61
C ALA A 241 2.12 -14.00 -9.38
N ARG A 242 3.45 -14.07 -9.39
CA ARG A 242 4.27 -14.52 -8.26
C ARG A 242 4.14 -13.57 -7.07
N LEU A 243 4.07 -12.26 -7.34
CA LEU A 243 3.88 -11.25 -6.30
C LEU A 243 2.52 -11.41 -5.61
N ALA A 244 1.44 -11.57 -6.39
CA ALA A 244 0.11 -11.84 -5.86
C ALA A 244 0.08 -13.14 -5.03
N ALA A 245 0.65 -14.23 -5.55
CA ALA A 245 0.72 -15.51 -4.83
C ALA A 245 1.48 -15.40 -3.49
N ARG A 246 2.56 -14.59 -3.45
CA ARG A 246 3.29 -14.34 -2.21
C ARG A 246 2.43 -13.58 -1.20
N ILE A 247 1.69 -12.57 -1.64
CA ILE A 247 0.79 -11.79 -0.79
C ILE A 247 -0.35 -12.67 -0.27
N ASP A 248 -0.92 -13.54 -1.12
CA ASP A 248 -1.95 -14.50 -0.71
C ASP A 248 -1.47 -15.43 0.40
N THR A 249 -0.19 -15.86 0.34
CA THR A 249 0.41 -16.65 1.42
C THR A 249 0.44 -15.89 2.75
N LEU A 250 0.68 -14.57 2.73
CA LEU A 250 0.66 -13.74 3.93
C LEU A 250 -0.75 -13.49 4.45
N LEU A 251 -1.71 -13.27 3.54
CA LEU A 251 -3.13 -13.14 3.90
C LEU A 251 -3.63 -14.42 4.57
N ALA A 252 -3.28 -15.59 4.04
CA ALA A 252 -3.62 -16.88 4.64
C ALA A 252 -2.97 -17.08 6.02
N ALA A 253 -1.70 -16.67 6.18
CA ALA A 253 -1.02 -16.75 7.46
C ALA A 253 -1.61 -15.80 8.51
N ALA A 254 -2.14 -14.63 8.10
CA ALA A 254 -2.79 -13.68 9.00
C ALA A 254 -4.18 -14.16 9.50
N GLN A 255 -4.81 -15.07 8.76
CA GLN A 255 -6.10 -15.69 9.11
C GLN A 255 -5.99 -16.83 10.12
N ALA A 256 -4.82 -17.47 10.20
CA ALA A 256 -4.54 -18.54 11.16
C ALA A 256 -4.54 -18.01 12.62
#